data_AF-A0A1B6DN38-F1
#
_entry.id   AF-A0A1B6DN38-F1
#
_cell.length_a   1.000
_cell.length_b   1.000
_cell.length_c   1.000
_cell.angle_alpha   90.00
_cell.angle_beta   90.00
_cell.angle_gamma   90.00
#
_symmetry.space_group_name_H-M   'P 1'
#
loop_
_entity.id
_entity.type
_entity.pdbx_description
1 polymer ?
#
loop_
_entity_poly.entity_id
_entity_poly.type
_entity_poly.pdbx_seq_one_letter_code
_entity_poly.pdbx_strand_id
1 'polypeptide(L)'
;SKYWRYTGKKMDGDYPKEISDGFMGIPNNIDAAMVWGGNGKIYFYKDSKFWRFDPAQKPPVKGTYPKPISNWEGIPDNIDAALQYTNGYTYFFKGGNYYRFNDRTFAVDSADPPFPRAASYWWFGCRSETKGFVAADPPTDSRDNARHDQKQNSSNSLRISKVTNLFLLCILYLRFLKLV
;
A
#
# COMPACT_ATOMS: atom_id res chain seq x y z
N SER A 1 -8.66 10.48 -12.43
CA SER A 1 -9.03 11.59 -11.52
C SER A 1 -10.28 11.31 -10.69
N LYS A 2 -10.91 10.14 -10.78
CA LYS A 2 -12.19 9.86 -10.11
C LYS A 2 -11.99 9.04 -8.83
N TYR A 3 -12.96 9.10 -7.92
CA TYR A 3 -13.06 8.20 -6.78
C TYR A 3 -14.45 7.58 -6.69
N TRP A 4 -14.49 6.37 -6.14
CA TRP A 4 -15.70 5.60 -5.88
C TRP A 4 -15.86 5.44 -4.38
N ARG A 5 -17.11 5.43 -3.91
CA ARG A 5 -17.44 5.16 -2.51
C ARG A 5 -18.35 3.95 -2.43
N TYR A 6 -18.08 3.08 -1.47
CA TYR A 6 -18.82 1.84 -1.27
C TYR A 6 -19.22 1.70 0.20
N THR A 7 -20.42 1.17 0.43
CA THR A 7 -20.87 0.66 1.72
C THR A 7 -20.98 -0.86 1.63
N GLY A 8 -20.07 -1.57 2.29
CA GLY A 8 -19.91 -3.01 2.10
C GLY A 8 -19.52 -3.32 0.65
N LYS A 9 -20.39 -4.05 -0.07
CA LYS A 9 -20.18 -4.40 -1.49
C LYS A 9 -20.99 -3.53 -2.46
N LYS A 10 -21.80 -2.59 -1.96
CA LYS A 10 -22.68 -1.75 -2.77
C LYS A 10 -22.01 -0.41 -3.03
N MET A 11 -21.92 -0.01 -4.30
CA MET A 11 -21.50 1.35 -4.65
C MET A 11 -22.57 2.34 -4.18
N ASP A 12 -22.13 3.43 -3.58
CA ASP A 12 -23.03 4.48 -3.13
C ASP A 12 -23.57 5.29 -4.31
N GLY A 13 -24.87 5.60 -4.27
CA GLY A 13 -25.62 6.48 -5.18
C GLY A 13 -24.94 6.94 -6.48
N ASP A 14 -24.61 8.23 -6.52
CA ASP A 14 -24.15 8.99 -7.69
C ASP A 14 -22.63 8.90 -7.93
N TYR A 15 -21.96 7.89 -7.38
CA TYR A 15 -20.53 7.65 -7.63
C TYR A 15 -20.31 6.96 -8.99
N PRO A 16 -19.16 7.16 -9.65
CA PRO A 16 -17.97 7.90 -9.18
C PRO A 16 -18.09 9.43 -9.27
N LYS A 17 -17.26 10.11 -8.46
CA LYS A 17 -17.11 11.57 -8.47
C LYS A 17 -15.67 11.97 -8.81
N GLU A 18 -15.46 13.21 -9.22
CA GLU A 18 -14.09 13.71 -9.40
C GLU A 18 -13.41 13.91 -8.04
N ILE A 19 -12.11 13.59 -7.97
CA ILE A 19 -11.31 13.79 -6.75
C ILE A 19 -11.32 15.27 -6.34
N SER A 20 -11.32 16.20 -7.31
CA SER A 20 -11.43 17.63 -7.03
C SER A 20 -12.67 18.02 -6.22
N ASP A 21 -13.78 17.29 -6.39
CA ASP A 21 -15.05 17.61 -5.77
C ASP A 21 -15.10 17.11 -4.32
N GLY A 22 -14.57 15.92 -4.06
CA GLY A 22 -14.56 15.30 -2.73
C GLY A 22 -13.32 15.63 -1.88
N PHE A 23 -12.20 15.91 -2.53
CA PHE A 23 -10.88 16.06 -1.92
C PHE A 23 -10.16 17.32 -2.45
N MET A 24 -10.82 18.46 -2.34
CA MET A 24 -10.26 19.76 -2.77
C MET A 24 -8.85 19.98 -2.20
N GLY A 25 -7.90 20.33 -3.08
CA GLY A 25 -6.50 20.54 -2.74
C GLY A 25 -5.61 19.29 -2.83
N ILE A 26 -6.17 18.13 -3.16
CA ILE A 26 -5.45 16.87 -3.42
C ILE A 26 -5.26 16.68 -4.94
N PRO A 27 -4.08 16.21 -5.41
CA PRO A 27 -3.87 15.92 -6.82
C PRO A 27 -4.70 14.72 -7.30
N ASN A 28 -5.03 14.70 -8.60
CA ASN A 28 -5.91 13.69 -9.20
C ASN A 28 -5.30 12.29 -9.40
N ASN A 29 -3.97 12.15 -9.34
CA ASN A 29 -3.25 10.92 -9.68
C ASN A 29 -2.38 10.46 -8.50
N ILE A 30 -3.00 10.27 -7.33
CA ILE A 30 -2.34 9.82 -6.10
C ILE A 30 -1.76 8.41 -6.24
N ASP A 31 -0.67 8.14 -5.54
CA ASP A 31 -0.03 6.82 -5.51
C ASP A 31 -0.55 5.98 -4.34
N ALA A 32 -0.75 6.61 -3.18
CA ALA A 32 -1.27 5.96 -1.98
C ALA A 32 -2.08 6.93 -1.12
N ALA A 33 -2.93 6.38 -0.24
CA ALA A 33 -3.64 7.14 0.79
C ALA A 33 -3.87 6.29 2.04
N MET A 34 -3.88 6.92 3.21
CA MET A 34 -4.21 6.26 4.47
C MET A 34 -4.91 7.22 5.44
N VAL A 35 -5.74 6.69 6.35
CA VAL A 35 -6.12 7.42 7.55
C VAL A 35 -5.06 7.15 8.60
N TRP A 36 -4.41 8.20 9.11
CA TRP A 36 -3.36 8.06 10.11
C TRP A 36 -3.93 8.23 11.52
N GLY A 37 -3.85 7.19 12.35
CA GLY A 37 -4.45 7.17 13.68
C GLY A 37 -3.80 8.12 14.69
N GLY A 38 -2.60 8.66 14.41
CA GLY A 38 -1.97 9.67 15.27
C GLY A 38 -2.79 10.95 15.41
N ASN A 39 -3.59 11.32 14.40
CA ASN A 39 -4.48 12.50 14.46
C ASN A 39 -5.81 12.33 13.71
N GLY A 40 -6.10 11.14 13.20
CA GLY A 40 -7.34 10.81 12.47
C GLY A 40 -7.48 11.49 11.11
N LYS A 41 -6.44 12.12 10.57
CA LYS A 41 -6.48 12.81 9.27
C LYS A 41 -6.14 11.86 8.14
N ILE A 42 -6.55 12.23 6.92
CA ILE A 42 -6.26 11.45 5.72
C ILE A 42 -4.96 11.97 5.13
N TYR A 43 -4.02 11.07 4.86
CA TYR A 43 -2.74 11.36 4.26
C TYR A 43 -2.75 10.81 2.84
N PHE A 44 -2.47 11.68 1.87
CA PHE A 44 -2.35 11.33 0.45
C PHE A 44 -0.89 11.46 0.03
N TYR A 45 -0.42 10.53 -0.78
CA TYR A 45 0.97 10.47 -1.24
C TYR A 45 1.02 10.51 -2.76
N LYS A 46 1.96 11.30 -3.28
CA LYS A 46 2.27 11.37 -4.70
C LYS A 46 3.74 11.70 -4.90
N ASP A 47 4.43 10.86 -5.65
CA ASP A 47 5.85 10.98 -5.96
C ASP A 47 6.66 11.09 -4.66
N SER A 48 7.42 12.17 -4.48
CA SER A 48 8.22 12.45 -3.27
C SER A 48 7.48 13.31 -2.23
N LYS A 49 6.15 13.43 -2.34
CA LYS A 49 5.34 14.39 -1.57
C LYS A 49 4.14 13.75 -0.90
N PHE A 50 3.67 14.39 0.16
CA PHE A 50 2.40 14.04 0.81
C PHE A 50 1.58 15.28 1.21
N TRP A 51 0.28 15.07 1.33
CA TRP A 51 -0.72 16.03 1.77
C TRP A 51 -1.43 15.49 3.00
N ARG A 52 -1.75 16.37 3.94
CA ARG A 52 -2.66 16.05 5.05
C ARG A 52 -4.01 16.73 4.82
N PHE A 53 -5.03 15.91 4.64
CA PHE A 53 -6.41 16.31 4.41
C PHE A 53 -7.24 16.15 5.68
N ASP A 54 -7.93 17.23 6.06
CA ASP A 54 -8.84 17.28 7.19
C ASP A 54 -10.26 17.62 6.71
N PRO A 55 -11.20 16.65 6.67
CA PRO A 55 -12.56 16.90 6.20
C PRO A 55 -13.33 17.89 7.07
N ALA A 56 -12.87 18.18 8.30
CA ALA A 56 -13.49 19.13 9.21
C ALA A 56 -13.07 20.60 8.95
N GLN A 57 -12.07 20.85 8.09
CA GLN A 57 -11.50 22.18 7.87
C GLN A 57 -11.91 22.76 6.50
N LYS A 58 -11.94 24.09 6.42
CA LYS A 58 -12.18 24.84 5.18
C LYS A 58 -11.13 25.96 5.07
N PRO A 59 -10.10 25.84 4.21
CA PRO A 59 -9.85 24.73 3.28
C PRO A 59 -9.43 23.43 4.00
N PRO A 60 -9.71 22.25 3.42
CA PRO A 60 -9.42 20.96 4.05
C PRO A 60 -7.92 20.60 4.01
N VAL A 61 -7.15 21.26 3.15
CA VAL A 61 -5.69 21.16 3.08
C VAL A 61 -5.09 22.50 3.47
N LYS A 62 -4.13 22.50 4.42
CA LYS A 62 -3.42 23.73 4.81
C LYS A 62 -2.40 24.12 3.74
N GLY A 63 -2.19 25.43 3.55
CA GLY A 63 -1.22 25.97 2.57
C GLY A 63 0.25 25.60 2.82
N THR A 64 0.58 24.98 3.96
CA THR A 64 1.91 24.43 4.25
C THR A 64 2.14 23.03 3.65
N TYR A 65 1.19 22.51 2.88
CA TYR A 65 1.29 21.27 2.12
C TYR A 65 1.35 21.54 0.61
N PRO A 66 1.96 20.64 -0.19
CA PRO A 66 2.55 19.36 0.20
C PRO A 66 3.84 19.48 1.01
N LYS A 67 4.17 18.42 1.74
CA LYS A 67 5.46 18.23 2.43
C LYS A 67 6.24 17.07 1.79
N PRO A 68 7.57 17.03 1.91
CA PRO A 68 8.35 15.93 1.37
C PRO A 68 8.07 14.64 2.16
N ILE A 69 7.98 13.50 1.47
CA ILE A 69 7.75 12.20 2.12
C ILE A 69 8.90 11.81 3.05
N SER A 70 10.09 12.37 2.87
CA SER A 70 11.24 12.20 3.77
C SER A 70 10.97 12.63 5.22
N ASN A 71 9.89 13.37 5.49
CA ASN A 71 9.42 13.58 6.86
C ASN A 71 9.00 12.26 7.53
N TRP A 72 8.59 11.25 6.77
CA TRP A 72 8.42 9.87 7.22
C TRP A 72 9.78 9.17 7.10
N GLU A 73 10.60 9.30 8.13
CA GLU A 73 12.01 8.89 8.08
C GLU A 73 12.18 7.41 7.68
N GLY A 74 13.00 7.17 6.66
CA GLY A 74 13.28 5.83 6.10
C GLY A 74 12.29 5.33 5.04
N ILE A 75 11.21 6.07 4.76
CA ILE A 75 10.26 5.71 3.69
C ILE A 75 10.76 6.22 2.34
N PRO A 76 10.79 5.39 1.29
CA PRO A 76 11.21 5.80 -0.04
C PRO A 76 10.15 6.66 -0.74
N ASP A 77 10.55 7.37 -1.80
CA ASP A 77 9.63 8.05 -2.69
C ASP A 77 8.77 7.06 -3.51
N ASN A 78 7.68 7.58 -4.11
CA ASN A 78 6.80 6.87 -5.03
C ASN A 78 6.23 5.57 -4.45
N ILE A 79 5.82 5.56 -3.19
CA ILE A 79 5.19 4.40 -2.55
C ILE A 79 3.96 3.90 -3.30
N ASP A 80 3.72 2.59 -3.27
CA ASP A 80 2.61 1.93 -3.97
C ASP A 80 1.34 1.83 -3.12
N ALA A 81 1.49 1.80 -1.79
CA ALA A 81 0.39 1.75 -0.83
C ALA A 81 0.86 2.18 0.57
N ALA A 82 -0.09 2.61 1.39
CA ALA A 82 0.12 2.89 2.81
C ALA A 82 -1.11 2.48 3.61
N LEU A 83 -0.92 1.96 4.82
CA LEU A 83 -2.00 1.66 5.76
C LEU A 83 -1.50 1.71 7.20
N GLN A 84 -2.34 2.13 8.14
CA GLN A 84 -2.08 1.86 9.55
C GLN A 84 -2.78 0.58 9.97
N TYR A 85 -2.06 -0.31 10.62
CA TYR A 85 -2.58 -1.60 11.05
C TYR A 85 -3.08 -1.55 12.49
N THR A 86 -3.88 -2.54 12.88
CA THR A 86 -4.51 -2.60 14.21
C THR A 86 -3.50 -2.76 15.36
N ASN A 87 -2.25 -3.12 15.05
CA ASN A 87 -1.16 -3.17 16.03
C ASN A 87 -0.50 -1.81 16.29
N GLY A 88 -1.01 -0.73 15.70
CA GLY A 88 -0.54 0.63 15.93
C GLY A 88 0.72 1.02 15.15
N TYR A 89 1.21 0.17 14.24
CA TYR A 89 2.26 0.52 13.28
C TYR A 89 1.66 0.92 11.94
N THR A 90 2.37 1.80 11.24
CA THR A 90 2.06 2.17 9.86
C THR A 90 2.91 1.34 8.89
N TYR A 91 2.34 0.89 7.78
CA TYR A 91 2.99 0.06 6.78
C TYR A 91 2.94 0.74 5.42
N PHE A 92 4.12 0.91 4.83
CA PHE A 92 4.29 1.47 3.48
C PHE A 92 4.77 0.35 2.55
N PHE A 93 4.32 0.36 1.30
CA PHE A 93 4.67 -0.66 0.31
C PHE A 93 5.36 -0.01 -0.88
N LYS A 94 6.41 -0.65 -1.39
CA LYS A 94 7.13 -0.20 -2.59
C LYS A 94 7.82 -1.38 -3.26
N GLY A 95 7.57 -1.57 -4.56
CA GLY A 95 8.33 -2.50 -5.39
C GLY A 95 8.35 -3.92 -4.85
N GLY A 96 7.19 -4.43 -4.41
CA GLY A 96 7.06 -5.78 -3.83
C GLY A 96 7.53 -5.91 -2.38
N ASN A 97 8.06 -4.84 -1.78
CA ASN A 97 8.47 -4.81 -0.39
C ASN A 97 7.51 -4.01 0.49
N TYR A 98 7.65 -4.18 1.80
CA TYR A 98 7.00 -3.34 2.80
C TYR A 98 7.99 -2.82 3.85
N TYR A 99 7.66 -1.66 4.39
CA TYR A 99 8.35 -0.97 5.47
C TYR A 99 7.39 -0.90 6.65
N ARG A 100 7.82 -1.34 7.84
CA ARG A 100 7.09 -1.08 9.07
C ARG A 100 7.59 0.23 9.66
N PHE A 101 6.72 1.20 9.80
CA PHE A 101 7.00 2.51 10.36
C PHE A 101 6.50 2.54 11.81
N ASN A 102 7.40 2.93 12.71
CA ASN A 102 7.12 3.06 14.13
C ASN A 102 6.64 4.48 14.40
N ASP A 103 5.32 4.63 14.60
CA ASP A 103 4.68 5.92 14.82
C ASP A 103 5.17 6.64 16.10
N ARG A 104 5.79 5.91 17.06
CA ARG A 104 6.32 6.50 18.31
C ARG A 104 7.69 7.14 18.10
N THR A 105 8.56 6.48 17.33
CA THR A 105 9.90 7.02 17.00
C THR A 105 9.88 7.86 15.74
N PHE A 106 8.78 7.83 15.00
CA PHE A 106 8.56 8.53 13.74
C PHE A 106 9.60 8.18 12.66
N ALA A 107 9.99 6.91 12.61
CA ALA A 107 10.93 6.36 11.63
C ALA A 107 10.57 4.91 11.27
N VAL A 108 11.14 4.40 10.17
CA VAL A 108 11.14 2.96 9.88
C VAL A 108 11.71 2.21 11.08
N ASP A 109 10.97 1.19 11.50
CA ASP A 109 11.27 0.41 12.69
C ASP A 109 12.54 -0.43 12.48
N SER A 110 13.28 -0.68 13.56
CA SER A 110 14.45 -1.55 13.53
C SER A 110 14.09 -2.94 14.03
N ALA A 111 14.43 -3.97 13.25
CA ALA A 111 14.15 -5.37 13.58
C ALA A 111 15.09 -6.31 12.82
N ASP A 112 15.14 -7.57 13.23
CA ASP A 112 15.83 -8.65 12.52
C ASP A 112 14.79 -9.65 11.96
N PRO A 113 14.75 -9.93 10.64
CA PRO A 113 15.53 -9.29 9.57
C PRO A 113 15.18 -7.79 9.40
N PRO A 114 16.07 -6.96 8.86
CA PRO A 114 15.80 -5.53 8.68
C PRO A 114 14.63 -5.27 7.72
N PHE A 115 13.99 -4.11 7.87
CA PHE A 115 13.11 -3.58 6.83
C PHE A 115 13.92 -2.83 5.78
N PRO A 116 13.47 -2.77 4.52
CA PRO A 116 12.25 -3.38 3.98
C PRO A 116 12.32 -4.92 3.84
N ARG A 117 11.14 -5.56 3.84
CA ARG A 117 10.99 -7.03 3.66
C ARG A 117 10.01 -7.35 2.53
N ALA A 118 10.12 -8.54 1.94
CA ALA A 118 9.23 -9.02 0.88
C ALA A 118 7.76 -9.09 1.33
N ALA A 119 6.88 -8.33 0.68
CA ALA A 119 5.44 -8.41 0.97
C ALA A 119 4.87 -9.79 0.58
N SER A 120 5.38 -10.41 -0.47
CA SER A 120 4.99 -11.77 -0.89
C SER A 120 5.13 -12.80 0.22
N TYR A 121 6.29 -12.88 0.86
CA TYR A 121 6.55 -13.83 1.94
C TYR A 121 5.76 -13.50 3.22
N TRP A 122 5.74 -12.23 3.62
CA TRP A 122 5.25 -11.81 4.95
C TRP A 122 3.76 -11.46 4.99
N TRP A 123 3.21 -10.90 3.91
CA TRP A 123 1.81 -10.47 3.83
C TRP A 123 0.94 -11.44 3.03
N PHE A 124 1.46 -11.99 1.93
CA PHE A 124 0.69 -12.85 1.02
C PHE A 124 0.92 -14.35 1.23
N GLY A 125 1.92 -14.72 2.04
CA GLY A 125 2.19 -16.11 2.41
C GLY A 125 2.90 -16.95 1.35
N CYS A 126 3.55 -16.33 0.36
CA CYS A 126 4.38 -17.02 -0.63
C CYS A 126 5.65 -17.60 0.03
N ARG A 127 5.58 -18.82 0.55
CA ARG A 127 6.69 -19.45 1.31
C ARG A 127 7.86 -19.93 0.45
N SER A 128 7.69 -20.00 -0.86
CA SER A 128 8.75 -20.32 -1.82
C SER A 128 9.68 -19.14 -2.12
N GLU A 129 9.33 -17.93 -1.70
CA GLU A 129 10.09 -16.71 -1.98
C GLU A 129 11.04 -16.30 -0.85
N THR A 130 11.98 -15.40 -1.16
CA THR A 130 12.94 -14.87 -0.19
C THR A 130 12.26 -14.06 0.91
N LYS A 131 12.69 -14.27 2.15
CA LYS A 131 12.19 -13.52 3.33
C LYS A 131 12.67 -12.07 3.39
N GLY A 132 13.80 -11.78 2.73
CA GLY A 132 14.50 -10.49 2.80
C GLY A 132 13.94 -9.45 1.85
N PHE A 133 14.78 -8.47 1.50
CA PHE A 133 14.47 -7.46 0.50
C PHE A 133 14.37 -8.09 -0.90
N VAL A 134 13.33 -7.71 -1.64
CA VAL A 134 13.20 -7.99 -3.07
C VAL A 134 13.82 -6.80 -3.80
N ALA A 135 14.93 -6.99 -4.49
CA ALA A 135 15.44 -5.95 -5.39
C ALA A 135 14.38 -5.67 -6.46
N ALA A 136 14.15 -4.40 -6.80
CA ALA A 136 13.31 -4.08 -7.94
C ALA A 136 13.93 -4.77 -9.16
N ASP A 137 13.21 -5.71 -9.78
CA ASP A 137 13.70 -6.39 -10.97
C ASP A 137 14.14 -5.32 -11.99
N PRO A 138 15.34 -5.42 -12.58
CA PRO A 138 15.62 -4.67 -13.79
C PRO A 138 14.53 -5.03 -14.82
N PRO A 139 14.14 -4.10 -15.72
CA PRO A 139 13.20 -4.44 -16.78
C PRO A 139 13.72 -5.69 -17.46
N THR A 140 12.94 -6.77 -17.41
CA THR A 140 13.31 -8.07 -17.92
C THR A 140 13.57 -7.92 -19.42
N ASP A 141 14.84 -7.80 -19.80
CA ASP A 141 15.24 -8.00 -21.18
C ASP A 141 14.95 -9.46 -21.48
N SER A 142 14.02 -9.65 -22.39
CA SER A 142 13.67 -10.92 -22.98
C SER A 142 14.92 -11.54 -23.61
N ARG A 143 15.55 -12.50 -22.91
CA ARG A 143 16.25 -13.69 -23.41
C ARG A 143 17.07 -14.27 -22.25
N ASP A 144 16.60 -15.38 -21.68
CA ASP A 144 17.48 -16.52 -21.47
C ASP A 144 16.66 -17.79 -21.25
N ASN A 145 16.72 -18.62 -22.27
CA ASN A 145 16.15 -19.95 -22.32
C ASN A 145 17.27 -20.92 -21.89
N ALA A 146 17.35 -21.23 -20.60
CA ALA A 146 18.29 -22.23 -20.08
C ALA A 146 17.66 -23.08 -18.96
N ARG A 147 16.86 -24.04 -19.40
CA ARG A 147 16.97 -25.47 -19.06
C ARG A 147 17.39 -25.79 -17.61
N HIS A 148 16.41 -26.11 -16.77
CA HIS A 148 16.55 -27.14 -15.73
C HIS A 148 15.34 -28.07 -15.80
N ASP A 149 15.60 -29.28 -16.32
CA ASP A 149 14.63 -30.36 -16.43
C ASP A 149 14.38 -31.03 -15.07
N GLN A 150 13.09 -31.07 -14.72
CA GLN A 150 12.30 -32.22 -14.26
C GLN A 150 12.51 -32.86 -12.86
N LYS A 151 11.32 -33.17 -12.30
CA LYS A 151 10.89 -34.22 -11.34
C LYS A 151 10.82 -33.80 -9.86
N GLN A 152 9.71 -33.94 -9.13
CA GLN A 152 8.58 -34.88 -9.21
C GLN A 152 7.23 -34.29 -8.74
N ASN A 153 6.17 -34.85 -9.33
CA ASN A 153 4.77 -34.84 -8.89
C ASN A 153 4.56 -35.25 -7.42
N SER A 154 3.63 -34.57 -6.75
CA SER A 154 2.63 -35.21 -5.88
C SER A 154 1.48 -34.25 -5.62
N SER A 155 0.31 -34.56 -6.18
CA SER A 155 -0.97 -33.98 -5.79
C SER A 155 -1.17 -34.08 -4.27
N ASN A 156 -1.55 -32.98 -3.63
CA ASN A 156 -2.29 -33.01 -2.37
C ASN A 156 -3.14 -31.74 -2.27
N SER A 157 -4.44 -31.92 -2.45
CA SER A 157 -5.46 -30.92 -2.14
C SER A 157 -5.42 -30.66 -0.64
N LEU A 158 -5.25 -29.42 -0.19
CA LEU A 158 -5.51 -29.04 1.21
C LEU A 158 -6.03 -27.60 1.32
N ARG A 159 -7.37 -27.55 1.35
CA ARG A 159 -8.23 -26.77 2.26
C ARG A 159 -7.81 -25.33 2.55
N ILE A 160 -8.57 -24.41 1.94
CA ILE A 160 -8.72 -23.01 2.36
C ILE A 160 -9.13 -23.00 3.85
N SER A 161 -8.17 -22.77 4.73
CA SER A 161 -8.46 -22.49 6.13
C SER A 161 -9.02 -21.09 6.22
N LYS A 162 -10.26 -21.02 6.70
CA LYS A 162 -10.98 -19.78 7.00
C LYS A 162 -10.22 -19.00 8.07
N VAL A 163 -9.48 -17.98 7.65
CA VAL A 163 -9.15 -16.86 8.54
C VAL A 163 -9.91 -15.66 8.01
N THR A 164 -11.14 -15.53 8.49
CA THR A 164 -11.95 -14.33 8.35
C THR A 164 -11.22 -13.16 8.98
N ASN A 165 -10.80 -12.20 8.17
CA ASN A 165 -10.79 -10.80 8.61
C ASN A 165 -11.15 -9.90 7.42
N LEU A 166 -12.38 -9.39 7.46
CA LEU A 166 -13.08 -8.72 6.36
C LEU A 166 -12.53 -7.32 6.02
N PHE A 167 -11.42 -6.90 6.63
CA PHE A 167 -10.82 -5.59 6.40
C PHE A 167 -9.67 -5.57 5.39
N LEU A 168 -9.22 -6.74 4.91
CA LEU A 168 -8.26 -6.86 3.81
C LEU A 168 -8.86 -6.49 2.44
N LEU A 169 -10.19 -6.37 2.35
CA LEU A 169 -10.90 -6.13 1.09
C LEU A 169 -10.85 -4.68 0.58
N CYS A 170 -10.60 -3.67 1.42
CA CYS A 170 -10.61 -2.28 0.94
C CYS A 170 -9.31 -1.83 0.26
N ILE A 171 -8.16 -2.44 0.58
CA ILE A 171 -6.86 -2.06 -0.02
C ILE A 171 -6.49 -3.00 -1.18
N LEU A 172 -6.90 -4.27 -1.15
CA LEU A 172 -6.70 -5.19 -2.27
C LEU A 172 -7.63 -4.90 -3.47
N TYR A 173 -8.76 -4.20 -3.28
CA TYR A 173 -9.66 -3.87 -4.40
C TYR A 173 -9.13 -2.77 -5.33
N LEU A 174 -8.14 -1.98 -4.89
CA LEU A 174 -7.52 -0.93 -5.71
C LEU A 174 -6.50 -1.48 -6.73
N ARG A 175 -6.03 -2.72 -6.59
CA ARG A 175 -5.15 -3.38 -7.60
C ARG A 175 -5.87 -4.35 -8.55
N PHE A 176 -7.11 -4.75 -8.26
CA PHE A 176 -7.86 -5.67 -9.15
C PHE A 176 -8.68 -4.98 -10.25
N LEU A 177 -8.76 -3.65 -10.28
CA LEU A 177 -9.51 -2.91 -11.31
C LEU A 177 -8.66 -2.38 -12.48
N LYS A 178 -7.43 -2.86 -12.66
CA LYS A 178 -6.62 -2.60 -13.87
C LYS A 178 -6.46 -3.81 -14.80
N LEU A 179 -7.09 -4.94 -14.50
CA LEU A 179 -7.09 -6.14 -15.35
C LEU A 179 -8.46 -6.83 -15.33
N VAL A 180 -9.50 -6.12 -15.78
CA VAL A 180 -10.61 -6.62 -16.61
C VAL A 180 -11.07 -5.46 -17.48
#